data_AF-A0A7K2M7Q2-F1
#
_entry.id   AF-A0A7K2M7Q2-F1
#
_cell.length_a   1.000
_cell.length_b   1.000
_cell.length_c   1.000
_cell.angle_alpha   90.00
_cell.angle_beta   90.00
_cell.angle_gamma   90.00
#
_symmetry.space_group_name_H-M   'P 1'
#
loop_
_entity.id
_entity.type
_entity.pdbx_description
1 polymer ?
#
loop_
_entity_poly.entity_id
_entity_poly.type
_entity_poly.pdbx_seq_one_letter_code
_entity_poly.pdbx_strand_id
1 'polypeptide(L)'
;IKAKQAAGKKVIVSVGGEKGTVSVSDPTSATNFADSVYSLMQTYGFDGVDIDLENGLNPTYMTQALRALSAKAGPNLIITMAPQTIDMQSTSAGYFQTALNVKDILTVVNTQYYNSGAMLGCDGKVYSQGSVDFLTALACIQLQGGLAPSQVGLGLPASPSGAGGGYVSPTVVNNALDCLTKLTNCGAFKPSKAYPDLRGAMTWSTNWDAAAGNAWSTSVGAHVHALP
;
A
#
# COMPACT_ATOMS: atom_id res chain seq x y z
N ILE A 1 -11.50 -11.09 -15.12
CA ILE A 1 -11.23 -9.63 -15.08
C ILE A 1 -12.51 -8.83 -15.38
N LYS A 2 -13.03 -8.85 -16.62
CA LYS A 2 -14.23 -8.09 -17.01
C LYS A 2 -15.43 -8.20 -16.06
N ALA A 3 -15.78 -9.39 -15.59
CA ALA A 3 -16.89 -9.57 -14.65
C ALA A 3 -16.68 -8.84 -13.31
N LYS A 4 -15.44 -8.75 -12.81
CA LYS A 4 -15.12 -7.99 -11.59
C LYS A 4 -15.23 -6.48 -11.84
N GLN A 5 -14.79 -6.00 -13.00
CA GLN A 5 -14.93 -4.61 -13.43
C GLN A 5 -16.40 -4.20 -13.61
N ALA A 6 -17.22 -5.05 -14.20
CA ALA A 6 -18.67 -4.84 -14.32
C ALA A 6 -19.35 -4.73 -12.93
N ALA A 7 -18.79 -5.38 -11.91
CA ALA A 7 -19.22 -5.26 -10.52
C ALA A 7 -18.52 -4.12 -9.75
N GLY A 8 -17.91 -3.16 -10.47
CA GLY A 8 -17.27 -1.97 -9.91
C GLY A 8 -15.91 -2.20 -9.25
N LYS A 9 -15.30 -3.39 -9.41
CA LYS A 9 -13.98 -3.71 -8.82
C LYS A 9 -12.87 -3.37 -9.79
N LYS A 10 -11.74 -2.92 -9.26
CA LYS A 10 -10.51 -2.70 -10.03
C LYS A 10 -9.64 -3.94 -9.97
N VAL A 11 -9.06 -4.31 -11.10
CA VAL A 11 -8.09 -5.41 -11.20
C VAL A 11 -6.81 -4.85 -11.79
N ILE A 12 -5.73 -4.86 -11.01
CA ILE A 12 -4.42 -4.35 -11.41
C ILE A 12 -3.40 -5.50 -11.47
N VAL A 13 -2.31 -5.31 -12.19
CA VAL A 13 -1.17 -6.23 -12.19
C VAL A 13 -0.13 -5.76 -11.18
N SER A 14 0.29 -6.65 -10.26
CA SER A 14 1.40 -6.36 -9.36
C SER A 14 2.72 -6.81 -9.97
N VAL A 15 3.77 -6.00 -9.83
CA VAL A 15 5.11 -6.29 -10.32
C VAL A 15 6.07 -6.32 -9.15
N GLY A 16 6.69 -7.49 -8.94
CA GLY A 16 7.66 -7.71 -7.87
C GLY A 16 7.35 -8.96 -7.06
N GLY A 17 7.07 -8.78 -5.77
CA GLY A 17 6.95 -9.82 -4.75
C GLY A 17 8.31 -10.30 -4.23
N GLU A 18 8.29 -11.08 -3.16
CA GLU A 18 9.48 -11.58 -2.42
C GLU A 18 10.61 -12.13 -3.32
N LYS A 19 10.25 -12.77 -4.45
CA LYS A 19 11.20 -13.40 -5.39
C LYS A 19 11.29 -12.69 -6.75
N GLY A 20 10.65 -11.52 -6.87
CA GLY A 20 10.72 -10.70 -8.07
C GLY A 20 12.13 -10.14 -8.27
N THR A 21 12.57 -10.06 -9.53
CA THR A 21 13.93 -9.59 -9.88
C THR A 21 13.90 -8.44 -10.89
N VAL A 22 12.79 -7.70 -10.96
CA VAL A 22 12.67 -6.54 -11.84
C VAL A 22 13.57 -5.42 -11.31
N SER A 23 14.31 -4.78 -12.21
CA SER A 23 15.12 -3.59 -11.89
C SER A 23 14.79 -2.48 -12.87
N VAL A 24 14.52 -1.29 -12.35
CA VAL A 24 14.29 -0.07 -13.13
C VAL A 24 15.33 0.94 -12.67
N SER A 25 16.48 0.95 -13.35
CA SER A 25 17.71 1.62 -12.87
C SER A 25 18.41 2.50 -13.90
N ASP A 26 17.81 2.66 -15.08
CA ASP A 26 18.29 3.54 -16.16
C ASP A 26 17.12 3.96 -17.08
N PRO A 27 17.31 4.91 -18.01
CA PRO A 27 16.23 5.35 -18.90
C PRO A 27 15.64 4.24 -19.79
N THR A 28 16.45 3.26 -20.18
CA THR A 28 16.04 2.15 -21.07
C THR A 28 15.12 1.19 -20.33
N SER A 29 15.51 0.75 -19.13
CA SER A 29 14.71 -0.10 -18.25
C SER A 29 13.42 0.59 -17.82
N ALA A 30 13.43 1.92 -17.59
CA ALA A 30 12.20 2.68 -17.33
C ALA A 30 11.22 2.66 -18.51
N THR A 31 11.73 2.82 -19.73
CA THR A 31 10.92 2.74 -20.96
C THR A 31 10.35 1.32 -21.14
N ASN A 32 11.21 0.30 -21.01
CA ASN A 32 10.81 -1.10 -21.15
C ASN A 32 9.76 -1.50 -20.12
N PHE A 33 9.88 -1.02 -18.88
CA PHE A 33 8.88 -1.24 -17.83
C PHE A 33 7.52 -0.66 -18.25
N ALA A 34 7.48 0.62 -18.65
CA ALA A 34 6.24 1.27 -19.06
C ALA A 34 5.58 0.56 -20.25
N ASP A 35 6.36 0.20 -21.27
CA ASP A 35 5.85 -0.47 -22.47
C ASP A 35 5.31 -1.87 -22.17
N SER A 36 6.05 -2.67 -21.40
CA SER A 36 5.65 -4.04 -21.07
C SER A 36 4.43 -4.08 -20.15
N VAL A 37 4.37 -3.23 -19.12
CA VAL A 37 3.19 -3.12 -18.24
C VAL A 37 1.98 -2.65 -19.04
N TYR A 38 2.14 -1.65 -19.91
CA TYR A 38 1.03 -1.20 -20.77
C TYR A 38 0.55 -2.33 -21.70
N SER A 39 1.46 -3.11 -22.28
CA SER A 39 1.11 -4.27 -23.10
C SER A 39 0.31 -5.32 -22.32
N LEU A 40 0.69 -5.61 -21.07
CA LEU A 40 -0.09 -6.48 -20.18
C LEU A 40 -1.48 -5.91 -19.90
N MET A 41 -1.59 -4.60 -19.66
CA MET A 41 -2.87 -3.94 -19.46
C MET A 41 -3.78 -4.07 -20.68
N GLN A 42 -3.25 -3.87 -21.89
CA GLN A 42 -4.02 -4.02 -23.13
C GLN A 42 -4.44 -5.48 -23.37
N THR A 43 -3.55 -6.43 -23.07
CA THR A 43 -3.79 -7.86 -23.31
C THR A 43 -4.86 -8.43 -22.38
N TYR A 44 -4.77 -8.12 -21.08
CA TYR A 44 -5.62 -8.73 -20.05
C TYR A 44 -6.77 -7.82 -19.58
N GLY A 45 -6.72 -6.53 -19.93
CA GLY A 45 -7.68 -5.52 -19.49
C GLY A 45 -7.49 -5.08 -18.04
N PHE A 46 -6.25 -5.01 -17.55
CA PHE A 46 -5.97 -4.48 -16.21
C PHE A 46 -6.25 -2.97 -16.13
N ASP A 47 -6.77 -2.52 -15.00
CA ASP A 47 -7.03 -1.11 -14.69
C ASP A 47 -5.75 -0.31 -14.36
N GLY A 48 -4.63 -1.00 -14.15
CA GLY A 48 -3.35 -0.37 -13.82
C GLY A 48 -2.34 -1.32 -13.18
N VAL A 49 -1.44 -0.75 -12.38
CA VAL A 49 -0.25 -1.44 -11.85
C VAL A 49 -0.07 -1.22 -10.35
N ASP A 50 0.45 -2.24 -9.68
CA ASP A 50 0.97 -2.20 -8.33
C ASP A 50 2.49 -2.41 -8.32
N ILE A 51 3.22 -1.58 -7.58
CA ILE A 51 4.68 -1.63 -7.47
C ILE A 51 5.06 -2.30 -6.14
N ASP A 52 5.57 -3.52 -6.23
CA ASP A 52 5.91 -4.40 -5.10
C ASP A 52 7.35 -4.94 -5.24
N LEU A 53 8.27 -4.09 -5.71
CA LEU A 53 9.68 -4.43 -5.88
C LEU A 53 10.40 -4.44 -4.52
N GLU A 54 10.77 -5.63 -4.05
CA GLU A 54 11.45 -5.81 -2.75
C GLU A 54 12.98 -5.89 -2.85
N ASN A 55 13.52 -5.86 -4.08
CA ASN A 55 14.95 -5.89 -4.39
C ASN A 55 15.58 -4.49 -4.57
N GLY A 56 14.90 -3.44 -4.09
CA GLY A 56 15.32 -2.04 -4.16
C GLY A 56 14.62 -1.23 -5.25
N LEU A 57 14.53 0.08 -5.02
CA LEU A 57 13.79 1.00 -5.89
C LEU A 57 14.60 2.27 -6.16
N ASN A 58 14.88 2.54 -7.45
CA ASN A 58 15.51 3.79 -7.86
C ASN A 58 14.44 4.87 -8.12
N PRO A 59 14.36 5.94 -7.31
CA PRO A 59 13.25 6.87 -7.41
C PRO A 59 13.25 7.68 -8.70
N THR A 60 14.41 7.97 -9.28
CA THR A 60 14.53 8.71 -10.54
C THR A 60 13.88 7.93 -11.68
N TYR A 61 14.30 6.68 -11.87
CA TYR A 61 13.87 5.89 -13.03
C TYR A 61 12.50 5.25 -12.84
N MET A 62 12.09 4.91 -11.61
CA MET A 62 10.71 4.50 -11.37
C MET A 62 9.73 5.67 -11.58
N THR A 63 10.09 6.90 -11.17
CA THR A 63 9.28 8.08 -11.50
C THR A 63 9.12 8.23 -13.01
N GLN A 64 10.23 8.13 -13.77
CA GLN A 64 10.19 8.17 -15.23
C GLN A 64 9.27 7.08 -15.82
N ALA A 65 9.39 5.84 -15.34
CA ALA A 65 8.60 4.71 -15.82
C ALA A 65 7.09 4.90 -15.58
N LEU A 66 6.70 5.31 -14.37
CA LEU A 66 5.29 5.53 -14.02
C LEU A 66 4.68 6.71 -14.79
N ARG A 67 5.45 7.77 -15.04
CA ARG A 67 5.02 8.89 -15.89
C ARG A 67 4.82 8.46 -17.34
N ALA A 68 5.74 7.68 -17.89
CA ALA A 68 5.61 7.13 -19.24
C ALA A 68 4.41 6.18 -19.36
N LEU A 69 4.16 5.34 -18.36
CA LEU A 69 2.98 4.48 -18.30
C LEU A 69 1.67 5.29 -18.24
N SER A 70 1.61 6.31 -17.37
CA SER A 70 0.45 7.20 -17.25
C SER A 70 0.14 7.93 -18.56
N ALA A 71 1.16 8.39 -19.29
CA ALA A 71 0.98 9.00 -20.62
C ALA A 71 0.34 8.04 -21.65
N LYS A 72 0.59 6.73 -21.53
CA LYS A 72 0.02 5.69 -22.42
C LYS A 72 -1.40 5.30 -21.99
N ALA A 73 -1.61 5.10 -20.69
CA ALA A 73 -2.86 4.58 -20.14
C ALA A 73 -3.94 5.65 -19.90
N GLY A 74 -3.55 6.91 -19.76
CA GLY A 74 -4.45 8.03 -19.51
C GLY A 74 -4.90 8.16 -18.05
N PRO A 75 -5.84 9.08 -17.76
CA PRO A 75 -6.16 9.54 -16.40
C PRO A 75 -6.90 8.52 -15.53
N ASN A 76 -7.37 7.42 -16.11
CA ASN A 76 -8.07 6.35 -15.37
C ASN A 76 -7.11 5.27 -14.82
N LEU A 77 -5.80 5.41 -15.07
CA LEU A 77 -4.79 4.48 -14.60
C LEU A 77 -4.78 4.40 -13.07
N ILE A 78 -4.90 3.18 -12.54
CA ILE A 78 -4.70 2.91 -11.11
C ILE A 78 -3.23 2.63 -10.86
N ILE A 79 -2.61 3.39 -9.97
CA ILE A 79 -1.22 3.14 -9.51
C ILE A 79 -1.24 2.92 -8.01
N THR A 80 -0.83 1.73 -7.59
CA THR A 80 -0.59 1.43 -6.18
C THR A 80 0.86 1.05 -5.93
N MET A 81 1.28 1.10 -4.66
CA MET A 81 2.59 0.64 -4.23
C MET A 81 2.44 -0.15 -2.93
N ALA A 82 3.25 -1.19 -2.75
CA ALA A 82 3.29 -2.02 -1.55
C ALA A 82 4.69 -2.02 -0.92
N PRO A 83 5.24 -0.86 -0.52
CA PRO A 83 6.57 -0.80 0.08
C PRO A 83 6.64 -1.58 1.39
N GLN A 84 7.83 -2.11 1.71
CA GLN A 84 8.11 -2.57 3.07
C GLN A 84 8.21 -1.36 4.01
N THR A 85 8.12 -1.58 5.33
CA THR A 85 8.17 -0.47 6.30
C THR A 85 9.44 0.37 6.20
N ILE A 86 10.58 -0.26 5.89
CA ILE A 86 11.88 0.41 5.73
C ILE A 86 11.86 1.47 4.62
N ASP A 87 11.06 1.27 3.58
CA ASP A 87 11.04 2.14 2.40
C ASP A 87 10.17 3.40 2.58
N MET A 88 9.53 3.53 3.76
CA MET A 88 8.61 4.63 4.09
C MET A 88 9.01 5.37 5.39
N GLN A 89 10.17 5.09 5.98
CA GLN A 89 10.63 5.73 7.23
C GLN A 89 10.97 7.22 7.09
N SER A 90 11.28 7.70 5.87
CA SER A 90 11.52 9.11 5.57
C SER A 90 11.14 9.44 4.13
N THR A 91 10.89 10.71 3.84
CA THR A 91 10.57 11.19 2.48
C THR A 91 11.72 11.06 1.49
N SER A 92 12.93 10.78 1.97
CA SER A 92 14.12 10.50 1.16
C SER A 92 14.31 9.02 0.84
N ALA A 93 13.53 8.11 1.44
CA ALA A 93 13.53 6.70 1.07
C ALA A 93 12.96 6.51 -0.34
N GLY A 94 13.47 5.52 -1.09
CA GLY A 94 13.19 5.37 -2.53
C GLY A 94 11.70 5.34 -2.86
N TYR A 95 10.93 4.47 -2.21
CA TYR A 95 9.48 4.39 -2.43
C TYR A 95 8.76 5.68 -2.04
N PHE A 96 9.06 6.24 -0.87
CA PHE A 96 8.39 7.46 -0.43
C PHE A 96 8.70 8.62 -1.39
N GLN A 97 9.95 8.78 -1.81
CA GLN A 97 10.33 9.79 -2.79
C GLN A 97 9.59 9.59 -4.12
N THR A 98 9.48 8.34 -4.63
CA THR A 98 8.68 8.05 -5.83
C THR A 98 7.21 8.38 -5.62
N ALA A 99 6.60 7.96 -4.52
CA ALA A 99 5.21 8.23 -4.20
C ALA A 99 4.90 9.74 -4.20
N LEU A 100 5.82 10.56 -3.65
CA LEU A 100 5.71 12.02 -3.70
C LEU A 100 5.90 12.57 -5.12
N ASN A 101 6.87 12.06 -5.87
CA ASN A 101 7.14 12.49 -7.25
C ASN A 101 6.00 12.20 -8.22
N VAL A 102 5.18 11.16 -7.95
CA VAL A 102 4.01 10.78 -8.76
C VAL A 102 2.69 11.00 -8.03
N LYS A 103 2.67 11.84 -6.99
CA LYS A 103 1.52 12.02 -6.10
C LYS A 103 0.23 12.36 -6.84
N ASP A 104 0.27 13.13 -7.92
CA ASP A 104 -0.89 13.52 -8.72
C ASP A 104 -1.52 12.37 -9.53
N ILE A 105 -0.80 11.27 -9.75
CA ILE A 105 -1.29 10.07 -10.46
C ILE A 105 -1.31 8.81 -9.57
N LEU A 106 -0.87 8.93 -8.31
CA LEU A 106 -0.84 7.85 -7.33
C LEU A 106 -2.23 7.64 -6.72
N THR A 107 -2.71 6.39 -6.75
CA THR A 107 -4.00 6.03 -6.13
C THR A 107 -3.86 5.77 -4.63
N VAL A 108 -2.97 4.85 -4.22
CA VAL A 108 -2.73 4.52 -2.79
C VAL A 108 -1.40 3.79 -2.59
N VAL A 109 -0.72 4.09 -1.48
CA VAL A 109 0.39 3.31 -0.92
C VAL A 109 -0.16 2.42 0.19
N ASN A 110 -0.02 1.11 0.00
CA ASN A 110 -0.42 0.08 0.95
C ASN A 110 0.82 -0.54 1.59
N THR A 111 1.49 0.22 2.46
CA THR A 111 2.72 -0.24 3.13
C THR A 111 2.48 -1.59 3.82
N GLN A 112 3.43 -2.50 3.69
CA GLN A 112 3.40 -3.83 4.30
C GLN A 112 3.78 -3.73 5.78
N TYR A 113 2.79 -3.67 6.68
CA TYR A 113 3.01 -3.55 8.14
C TYR A 113 3.29 -4.90 8.82
N TYR A 114 4.04 -5.77 8.14
CA TYR A 114 4.32 -7.15 8.54
C TYR A 114 5.69 -7.59 8.02
N ASN A 115 6.16 -8.77 8.44
CA ASN A 115 7.54 -9.23 8.20
C ASN A 115 8.60 -8.17 8.51
N SER A 116 8.30 -7.32 9.49
CA SER A 116 9.09 -6.14 9.80
C SER A 116 9.67 -6.25 11.21
N GLY A 117 10.90 -5.75 11.36
CA GLY A 117 11.45 -5.46 12.67
C GLY A 117 10.70 -4.32 13.36
N ALA A 118 11.20 -3.90 14.51
CA ALA A 118 10.70 -2.67 15.11
C ALA A 118 11.10 -1.46 14.26
N MET A 119 10.22 -0.46 14.19
CA MET A 119 10.39 0.75 13.37
C MET A 119 10.11 1.99 14.21
N LEU A 120 10.65 3.14 13.79
CA LEU A 120 10.31 4.41 14.42
C LEU A 120 8.94 4.88 13.93
N GLY A 121 8.11 5.40 14.83
CA GLY A 121 6.93 6.17 14.47
C GLY A 121 7.26 7.61 14.10
N CYS A 122 6.27 8.37 13.65
CA CYS A 122 6.43 9.81 13.37
C CYS A 122 6.82 10.66 14.60
N ASP A 123 6.68 10.11 15.81
CA ASP A 123 7.10 10.70 17.08
C ASP A 123 8.53 10.32 17.50
N GLY A 124 9.25 9.55 16.65
CA GLY A 124 10.61 9.08 16.91
C GLY A 124 10.72 7.94 17.92
N LYS A 125 9.60 7.37 18.41
CA LYS A 125 9.62 6.21 19.32
C LYS A 125 9.62 4.90 18.54
N VAL A 126 10.11 3.84 19.17
CA VAL A 126 10.19 2.50 18.57
C VAL A 126 8.88 1.74 18.81
N TYR A 127 8.31 1.19 17.73
CA TYR A 127 7.11 0.36 17.75
C TYR A 127 7.42 -0.99 17.10
N SER A 128 6.85 -2.08 17.64
CA SER A 128 6.99 -3.43 17.07
C SER A 128 5.72 -3.85 16.33
N GLN A 129 5.88 -4.58 15.22
CA GLN A 129 4.78 -5.12 14.42
C GLN A 129 3.79 -5.93 15.28
N GLY A 130 2.54 -6.04 14.82
CA GLY A 130 1.51 -6.79 15.53
C GLY A 130 0.67 -5.96 16.53
N SER A 131 0.69 -4.63 16.44
CA SER A 131 -0.01 -3.74 17.38
C SER A 131 -0.70 -2.57 16.69
N VAL A 132 -1.75 -2.01 17.32
CA VAL A 132 -2.42 -0.78 16.86
C VAL A 132 -1.42 0.38 16.74
N ASP A 133 -0.52 0.51 17.73
CA ASP A 133 0.47 1.56 17.77
C ASP A 133 1.45 1.48 16.59
N PHE A 134 1.89 0.28 16.20
CA PHE A 134 2.73 0.12 15.01
C PHE A 134 2.04 0.60 13.74
N LEU A 135 0.78 0.23 13.53
CA LEU A 135 0.02 0.65 12.34
C LEU A 135 -0.14 2.17 12.31
N THR A 136 -0.62 2.73 13.41
CA THR A 136 -0.96 4.16 13.50
C THR A 136 0.26 5.06 13.51
N ALA A 137 1.34 4.70 14.24
CA ALA A 137 2.55 5.49 14.35
C ALA A 137 3.37 5.52 13.06
N LEU A 138 3.38 4.43 12.28
CA LEU A 138 4.05 4.40 10.98
C LEU A 138 3.18 5.00 9.86
N ALA A 139 1.86 4.78 9.85
CA ALA A 139 0.96 5.48 8.90
C ALA A 139 1.05 7.01 9.08
N CYS A 140 1.24 7.47 10.31
CA CYS A 140 1.48 8.89 10.61
C CYS A 140 2.65 9.49 9.83
N ILE A 141 3.73 8.74 9.58
CA ILE A 141 4.90 9.21 8.82
C ILE A 141 4.47 9.62 7.41
N GLN A 142 3.66 8.81 6.76
CA GLN A 142 3.14 9.06 5.42
C GLN A 142 2.16 10.24 5.39
N LEU A 143 1.24 10.27 6.36
CA LEU A 143 0.20 11.30 6.49
C LEU A 143 0.77 12.69 6.81
N GLN A 144 1.87 12.76 7.57
CA GLN A 144 2.57 14.00 7.86
C GLN A 144 3.66 14.34 6.85
N GLY A 145 4.17 13.34 6.11
CA GLY A 145 5.24 13.48 5.12
C GLY A 145 4.78 13.84 3.71
N GLY A 146 3.49 14.16 3.52
CA GLY A 146 3.00 14.84 2.32
C GLY A 146 2.06 14.03 1.43
N LEU A 147 1.81 12.74 1.70
CA LEU A 147 0.75 11.99 1.02
C LEU A 147 -0.62 12.46 1.51
N ALA A 148 -1.62 12.48 0.62
CA ALA A 148 -3.01 12.72 1.04
C ALA A 148 -3.53 11.49 1.82
N PRO A 149 -4.48 11.64 2.76
CA PRO A 149 -5.05 10.50 3.47
C PRO A 149 -5.62 9.43 2.54
N SER A 150 -6.24 9.86 1.44
CA SER A 150 -6.78 9.00 0.40
C SER A 150 -5.71 8.21 -0.37
N GLN A 151 -4.43 8.46 -0.11
CA GLN A 151 -3.28 7.78 -0.71
C GLN A 151 -2.54 6.90 0.29
N VAL A 152 -3.07 6.71 1.50
CA VAL A 152 -2.45 5.87 2.55
C VAL A 152 -3.41 4.75 2.93
N GLY A 153 -2.94 3.51 2.83
CA GLY A 153 -3.66 2.30 3.22
C GLY A 153 -2.82 1.40 4.14
N LEU A 154 -3.50 0.57 4.94
CA LEU A 154 -2.86 -0.34 5.90
C LEU A 154 -2.74 -1.75 5.33
N GLY A 155 -1.54 -2.19 4.91
CA GLY A 155 -1.28 -3.53 4.39
C GLY A 155 -0.96 -4.56 5.48
N LEU A 156 -1.78 -5.60 5.61
CA LEU A 156 -1.69 -6.60 6.69
C LEU A 156 -1.79 -8.06 6.19
N PRO A 157 -1.23 -9.05 6.90
CA PRO A 157 -1.48 -10.45 6.60
C PRO A 157 -2.95 -10.82 6.87
N ALA A 158 -3.57 -11.57 5.97
CA ALA A 158 -4.97 -11.99 6.10
C ALA A 158 -5.17 -12.99 7.25
N SER A 159 -4.12 -13.76 7.56
CA SER A 159 -4.10 -14.79 8.59
C SER A 159 -2.68 -14.95 9.16
N PRO A 160 -2.50 -15.66 10.28
CA PRO A 160 -1.17 -15.96 10.82
C PRO A 160 -0.24 -16.66 9.82
N SER A 161 -0.79 -17.39 8.84
CA SER A 161 -0.02 -18.07 7.79
C SER A 161 0.36 -17.18 6.61
N GLY A 162 -0.21 -15.96 6.53
CA GLY A 162 0.08 -15.03 5.45
C GLY A 162 1.47 -14.40 5.52
N ALA A 163 2.13 -14.44 6.68
CA ALA A 163 3.43 -13.81 6.90
C ALA A 163 4.23 -14.55 7.99
N GLY A 164 5.55 -14.34 8.03
CA GLY A 164 6.41 -14.83 9.11
C GLY A 164 6.22 -14.07 10.44
N GLY A 165 5.65 -12.87 10.40
CA GLY A 165 5.25 -12.09 11.57
C GLY A 165 4.42 -10.86 11.22
N GLY A 166 3.79 -10.24 12.21
CA GLY A 166 3.03 -8.99 12.04
C GLY A 166 1.53 -9.16 11.77
N TYR A 167 1.02 -10.40 11.75
CA TYR A 167 -0.43 -10.63 11.77
C TYR A 167 -1.07 -9.99 13.00
N VAL A 168 -2.25 -9.41 12.80
CA VAL A 168 -3.12 -8.90 13.86
C VAL A 168 -4.56 -9.34 13.61
N SER A 169 -5.38 -9.40 14.66
CA SER A 169 -6.80 -9.68 14.50
C SER A 169 -7.52 -8.55 13.72
N PRO A 170 -8.65 -8.83 13.04
CA PRO A 170 -9.42 -7.80 12.37
C PRO A 170 -9.83 -6.62 13.27
N THR A 171 -10.08 -6.88 14.55
CA THR A 171 -10.36 -5.83 15.55
C THR A 171 -9.21 -4.84 15.69
N VAL A 172 -7.95 -5.31 15.67
CA VAL A 172 -6.78 -4.42 15.74
C VAL A 172 -6.67 -3.54 14.50
N VAL A 173 -6.97 -4.08 13.31
CA VAL A 173 -7.02 -3.30 12.07
C VAL A 173 -8.11 -2.22 12.16
N ASN A 174 -9.31 -2.60 12.59
CA ASN A 174 -10.45 -1.68 12.75
C ASN A 174 -10.14 -0.57 13.78
N ASN A 175 -9.49 -0.92 14.89
CA ASN A 175 -9.06 0.05 15.90
C ASN A 175 -8.02 1.04 15.34
N ALA A 176 -7.06 0.57 14.53
CA ALA A 176 -6.11 1.46 13.88
C ALA A 176 -6.79 2.40 12.87
N LEU A 177 -7.74 1.90 12.09
CA LEU A 177 -8.56 2.71 11.18
C LEU A 177 -9.37 3.77 11.94
N ASP A 178 -10.05 3.39 13.02
CA ASP A 178 -10.78 4.34 13.88
C ASP A 178 -9.84 5.37 14.53
N CYS A 179 -8.65 4.96 14.94
CA CYS A 179 -7.68 5.87 15.54
C CYS A 179 -7.22 6.92 14.53
N LEU A 180 -6.88 6.50 13.31
CA LEU A 180 -6.46 7.43 12.26
C LEU A 180 -7.61 8.31 11.77
N THR A 181 -8.81 7.76 11.58
CA THR A 181 -9.93 8.49 10.95
C THR A 181 -10.78 9.31 11.93
N LYS A 182 -10.84 8.92 13.21
CA LYS A 182 -11.75 9.49 14.22
C LYS A 182 -11.08 9.79 15.57
N LEU A 183 -9.80 9.45 15.75
CA LEU A 183 -9.08 9.56 17.04
C LEU A 183 -9.69 8.73 18.18
N THR A 184 -10.38 7.64 17.85
CA THR A 184 -10.98 6.67 18.78
C THR A 184 -10.27 5.32 18.69
N ASN A 185 -10.31 4.49 19.73
CA ASN A 185 -9.67 3.15 19.73
C ASN A 185 -8.14 3.16 19.47
N CYS A 186 -7.47 4.28 19.73
CA CYS A 186 -6.02 4.38 19.70
C CYS A 186 -5.36 3.54 20.82
N GLY A 187 -4.11 3.12 20.59
CA GLY A 187 -3.26 2.60 21.65
C GLY A 187 -2.57 3.71 22.43
N ALA A 188 -1.31 3.50 22.81
CA ALA A 188 -0.52 4.55 23.48
C ALA A 188 -0.13 5.67 22.53
N PHE A 189 0.04 5.36 21.24
CA PHE A 189 0.24 6.36 20.21
C PHE A 189 -1.11 6.98 19.81
N LYS A 190 -1.15 8.31 19.75
CA LYS A 190 -2.31 9.07 19.27
C LYS A 190 -1.88 10.07 18.20
N PRO A 191 -2.43 9.99 16.97
CA PRO A 191 -2.18 11.00 15.95
C PRO A 191 -2.59 12.40 16.43
N SER A 192 -1.87 13.43 15.97
CA SER A 192 -2.15 14.84 16.33
C SER A 192 -3.47 15.38 15.79
N LYS A 193 -4.04 14.73 14.76
CA LYS A 193 -5.34 15.04 14.16
C LYS A 193 -5.96 13.78 13.54
N ALA A 194 -7.27 13.83 13.31
CA ALA A 194 -7.98 12.82 12.52
C ALA A 194 -7.70 12.98 11.02
N TYR A 195 -7.81 11.89 10.28
CA TYR A 195 -7.66 11.78 8.83
C TYR A 195 -8.86 11.04 8.23
N PRO A 196 -10.04 11.68 8.11
CA PRO A 196 -11.28 11.01 7.71
C PRO A 196 -11.17 10.30 6.36
N ASP A 197 -10.49 10.93 5.39
CA ASP A 197 -10.35 10.41 4.02
C ASP A 197 -9.29 9.29 3.88
N LEU A 198 -8.86 8.65 4.97
CA LEU A 198 -7.91 7.53 4.90
C LEU A 198 -8.45 6.45 3.96
N ARG A 199 -7.61 5.96 3.04
CA ARG A 199 -8.10 5.08 1.96
C ARG A 199 -8.73 3.78 2.46
N GLY A 200 -8.14 3.16 3.48
CA GLY A 200 -8.60 1.88 4.02
C GLY A 200 -7.45 0.91 4.28
N ALA A 201 -7.65 -0.36 3.91
CA ALA A 201 -6.72 -1.45 4.19
C ALA A 201 -6.46 -2.33 2.96
N MET A 202 -5.33 -3.03 3.00
CA MET A 202 -4.88 -4.03 2.02
C MET A 202 -4.53 -5.31 2.76
N THR A 203 -4.66 -6.47 2.09
CA THR A 203 -4.20 -7.71 2.69
C THR A 203 -3.43 -8.63 1.75
N TRP A 204 -2.37 -9.23 2.28
CA TRP A 204 -1.74 -10.42 1.72
C TRP A 204 -2.30 -11.67 2.43
N SER A 205 -3.14 -12.47 1.80
CA SER A 205 -3.70 -12.35 0.44
C SER A 205 -5.15 -12.84 0.44
N THR A 206 -5.86 -12.63 -0.67
CA THR A 206 -7.22 -13.17 -0.82
C THR A 206 -7.28 -14.70 -0.66
N ASN A 207 -6.21 -15.42 -1.05
CA ASN A 207 -6.11 -16.86 -0.88
C ASN A 207 -5.95 -17.25 0.59
N TRP A 208 -5.11 -16.53 1.33
CA TRP A 208 -4.94 -16.75 2.77
C TRP A 208 -6.18 -16.37 3.57
N ASP A 209 -6.90 -15.33 3.16
CA ASP A 209 -8.19 -14.96 3.75
C ASP A 209 -9.23 -16.07 3.52
N ALA A 210 -9.36 -16.56 2.28
CA ALA A 210 -10.27 -17.66 1.96
C ALA A 210 -9.94 -18.94 2.75
N ALA A 211 -8.66 -19.29 2.88
CA ALA A 211 -8.21 -20.42 3.70
C ALA A 211 -8.55 -20.23 5.19
N ALA A 212 -8.61 -18.98 5.67
CA ALA A 212 -9.02 -18.61 7.02
C ALA A 212 -10.53 -18.31 7.14
N GLY A 213 -11.34 -18.72 6.17
CA GLY A 213 -12.80 -18.58 6.21
C GLY A 213 -13.32 -17.16 5.93
N ASN A 214 -12.55 -16.34 5.20
CA ASN A 214 -12.85 -14.93 4.88
C ASN A 214 -13.04 -14.03 6.11
N ALA A 215 -12.45 -14.40 7.25
CA ALA A 215 -12.61 -13.67 8.50
C ALA A 215 -12.07 -12.23 8.41
N TRP A 216 -10.97 -12.03 7.69
CA TRP A 216 -10.36 -10.71 7.55
C TRP A 216 -11.20 -9.81 6.67
N SER A 217 -11.55 -10.24 5.45
CA SER A 217 -12.33 -9.40 4.53
C SER A 217 -13.75 -9.13 5.01
N THR A 218 -14.38 -10.07 5.71
CA THR A 218 -15.73 -9.88 6.26
C THR A 218 -15.74 -8.76 7.32
N SER A 219 -14.76 -8.77 8.23
CA SER A 219 -14.69 -7.79 9.31
C SER A 219 -14.11 -6.45 8.86
N VAL A 220 -12.91 -6.48 8.24
CA VAL A 220 -12.20 -5.25 7.84
C VAL A 220 -12.90 -4.60 6.65
N GLY A 221 -13.40 -5.37 5.69
CA GLY A 221 -14.14 -4.84 4.55
C GLY A 221 -15.42 -4.12 4.97
N ALA A 222 -16.19 -4.69 5.90
CA ALA A 222 -17.37 -4.01 6.43
C ALA A 222 -17.01 -2.69 7.15
N HIS A 223 -15.94 -2.69 7.94
CA HIS A 223 -15.48 -1.50 8.66
C HIS A 223 -14.98 -0.39 7.72
N VAL A 224 -14.16 -0.73 6.72
CA VAL A 224 -13.63 0.22 5.73
C VAL A 224 -14.78 0.87 4.93
N HIS A 225 -15.78 0.10 4.51
CA HIS A 225 -16.93 0.66 3.78
C HIS A 225 -17.88 1.52 4.64
N ALA A 226 -17.67 1.54 5.97
CA ALA A 226 -18.41 2.35 6.92
C ALA A 226 -17.57 3.50 7.52
N LEU A 227 -16.37 3.73 7.00
CA LEU A 227 -15.58 4.92 7.34
C LEU A 227 -16.31 6.19 6.84
N PRO A 228 -16.10 7.34 7.53
CA PRO A 228 -16.77 8.59 7.24
C PRO A 228 -16.46 9.15 5.84
#